data_AF-A0A7J4XQD1-F1
#
_entry.id   AF-A0A7J4XQD1-F1
#
_cell.length_a   1.000
_cell.length_b   1.000
_cell.length_c   1.000
_cell.angle_alpha   90.00
_cell.angle_beta   90.00
_cell.angle_gamma   90.00
#
_symmetry.space_group_name_H-M   'P 1'
#
loop_
_entity.id
_entity.type
_entity.pdbx_description
1 polymer ?
#
loop_
_entity_poly.entity_id
_entity_poly.type
_entity_poly.pdbx_seq_one_letter_code
_entity_poly.pdbx_strand_id
1 'polypeptide(L)'
;MKRAFVYKDEKSHKFWWIDYSDCSFAVNYGKYGSIGKFEVKEFDTQEDCQKEAEKLIRSKMKKGYIEDGNFDFMKRLYIDSDEFGLNPKTSHPRFSEHFSDEIYYSEGDEETPFGSDEGHDTLICIFEAIRKNPNLDFSNFPQKLIEQDWDMEYVPITTLDADEVKKMAADKEMDMIQSDMVTYATAFAQIKITGSISFELKERGIKAIKRLALIEGMPWNENEIQSKMIEDLQSFSFIF
;
A
#
# COMPACT_ATOMS: atom_id res chain seq x y z
N MET A 1 -7.26 -19.23 -1.38
CA MET A 1 -8.12 -19.50 -2.56
C MET A 1 -8.86 -18.22 -2.89
N LYS A 2 -8.78 -17.76 -4.14
CA LYS A 2 -9.41 -16.50 -4.56
C LYS A 2 -10.50 -16.76 -5.60
N ARG A 3 -11.71 -16.23 -5.38
CA ARG A 3 -12.89 -16.45 -6.24
C ARG A 3 -13.66 -15.15 -6.42
N ALA A 4 -14.05 -14.84 -7.64
CA ALA A 4 -14.78 -13.62 -7.99
C ALA A 4 -16.15 -13.95 -8.57
N PHE A 5 -17.11 -13.08 -8.28
CA PHE A 5 -18.49 -13.23 -8.72
C PHE A 5 -19.07 -11.88 -9.14
N VAL A 6 -19.87 -11.91 -10.20
CA VAL A 6 -20.52 -10.72 -10.78
C VAL A 6 -22.02 -10.89 -10.71
N TYR A 7 -22.71 -9.81 -10.34
CA TYR A 7 -24.15 -9.69 -10.39
C TYR A 7 -24.52 -8.59 -11.37
N LYS A 8 -25.41 -8.90 -12.30
CA LYS A 8 -25.91 -7.93 -13.28
C LYS A 8 -27.40 -8.11 -13.50
N ASP A 9 -28.16 -7.04 -13.32
CA ASP A 9 -29.55 -6.90 -13.72
C ASP A 9 -29.73 -5.58 -14.51
N GLU A 10 -30.96 -5.16 -14.77
CA GLU A 10 -31.24 -3.91 -15.50
C GLU A 10 -30.76 -2.63 -14.79
N LYS A 11 -30.65 -2.65 -13.46
CA LYS A 11 -30.37 -1.47 -12.61
C LYS A 11 -29.01 -1.55 -11.91
N SER A 12 -28.41 -2.74 -11.84
CA SER A 12 -27.26 -3.05 -11.01
C SER A 12 -26.21 -3.79 -11.81
N HIS A 13 -24.96 -3.37 -11.64
CA HIS A 13 -23.79 -4.12 -12.06
C HIS A 13 -22.78 -4.09 -10.92
N LYS A 14 -22.63 -5.22 -10.21
CA LYS A 14 -21.88 -5.33 -8.96
C LYS A 14 -20.88 -6.47 -9.05
N PHE A 15 -19.82 -6.37 -8.27
CA PHE A 15 -18.85 -7.44 -8.09
C PHE A 15 -18.75 -7.78 -6.60
N TRP A 16 -18.36 -9.02 -6.33
CA TRP A 16 -17.96 -9.50 -5.01
C TRP A 16 -16.89 -10.56 -5.22
N TRP A 17 -15.74 -10.45 -4.57
CA TRP A 17 -14.75 -11.51 -4.54
C TRP A 17 -14.32 -11.81 -3.11
N ILE A 18 -13.81 -13.02 -2.91
CA ILE A 18 -13.28 -13.50 -1.63
C ILE A 18 -11.92 -14.14 -1.84
N ASP A 19 -10.98 -13.87 -0.93
CA ASP A 19 -9.71 -14.55 -0.80
C ASP A 19 -9.61 -15.17 0.60
N TYR A 20 -9.63 -16.49 0.70
CA TYR A 20 -9.63 -17.21 1.97
C TYR A 20 -8.50 -18.26 1.98
N SER A 21 -7.65 -18.20 2.98
CA SER A 21 -6.61 -19.21 3.27
C SER A 21 -6.28 -19.15 4.75
N ASP A 22 -5.66 -20.21 5.27
CA ASP A 22 -5.23 -20.25 6.67
C ASP A 22 -6.42 -19.94 7.58
N CYS A 23 -6.23 -19.10 8.59
CA CYS A 23 -7.25 -18.73 9.56
C CYS A 23 -7.99 -17.42 9.22
N SER A 24 -7.91 -16.90 7.98
CA SER A 24 -8.58 -15.64 7.64
C SER A 24 -9.09 -15.56 6.20
N PHE A 25 -10.04 -14.65 5.98
CA PHE A 25 -10.42 -14.25 4.64
C PHE A 25 -10.51 -12.73 4.50
N ALA A 26 -10.36 -12.26 3.26
CA ALA A 26 -10.79 -10.93 2.85
C ALA A 26 -11.89 -11.04 1.80
N VAL A 27 -12.87 -10.14 1.88
CA VAL A 27 -13.86 -9.92 0.82
C VAL A 27 -13.71 -8.51 0.27
N ASN A 28 -13.97 -8.33 -1.02
CA ASN A 28 -14.08 -7.01 -1.63
C ASN A 28 -15.33 -6.94 -2.50
N TYR A 29 -16.06 -5.85 -2.39
CA TYR A 29 -17.35 -5.73 -3.05
C TYR A 29 -17.71 -4.29 -3.39
N GLY A 30 -18.52 -4.12 -4.42
CA GLY A 30 -18.97 -2.81 -4.85
C GLY A 30 -19.62 -2.81 -6.21
N LYS A 31 -19.78 -1.60 -6.78
CA LYS A 31 -20.19 -1.44 -8.18
C LYS A 31 -19.07 -1.94 -9.08
N TYR A 32 -19.39 -2.67 -10.15
CA TYR A 32 -18.40 -3.11 -11.12
C TYR A 32 -17.62 -1.91 -11.67
N GLY A 33 -16.28 -2.01 -11.70
CA GLY A 33 -15.38 -0.93 -12.10
C GLY A 33 -14.98 0.05 -10.98
N SER A 34 -15.67 0.07 -9.84
CA SER A 34 -15.20 0.81 -8.65
C SER A 34 -14.12 0.03 -7.90
N ILE A 35 -13.37 0.68 -7.01
CA ILE A 35 -12.44 0.02 -6.07
C ILE A 35 -13.19 -0.91 -5.11
N GLY A 36 -14.39 -0.50 -4.70
CA GLY A 36 -15.21 -1.22 -3.72
C GLY A 36 -14.74 -1.01 -2.28
N LYS A 37 -15.28 -1.82 -1.38
CA LYS A 37 -14.93 -1.87 0.05
C LYS A 37 -14.31 -3.22 0.37
N PHE A 38 -13.28 -3.22 1.20
CA PHE A 38 -12.66 -4.44 1.74
C PHE A 38 -13.16 -4.70 3.15
N GLU A 39 -13.30 -5.98 3.50
CA GLU A 39 -13.54 -6.45 4.86
C GLU A 39 -12.67 -7.69 5.09
N VAL A 40 -12.07 -7.77 6.28
CA VAL A 40 -11.24 -8.90 6.69
C VAL A 40 -11.90 -9.59 7.88
N LYS A 41 -11.77 -10.91 7.96
CA LYS A 41 -12.23 -11.67 9.12
C LYS A 41 -11.26 -12.80 9.43
N GLU A 42 -10.97 -12.94 10.71
CA GLU A 42 -10.13 -14.01 11.26
C GLU A 42 -10.95 -15.03 12.05
N PHE A 43 -10.36 -16.21 12.21
CA PHE A 43 -10.96 -17.39 12.80
C PHE A 43 -9.93 -18.13 13.64
N ASP A 44 -10.38 -18.91 14.62
CA ASP A 44 -9.47 -19.73 15.44
C ASP A 44 -8.87 -20.89 14.63
N THR A 45 -9.60 -21.37 13.62
CA THR A 45 -9.22 -22.55 12.82
C THR A 45 -9.41 -22.31 11.33
N GLN A 46 -8.59 -23.00 10.54
CA GLN A 46 -8.71 -23.00 9.08
C GLN A 46 -10.05 -23.59 8.62
N GLU A 47 -10.56 -24.62 9.31
CA GLU A 47 -11.85 -25.23 9.01
C GLU A 47 -13.01 -24.26 9.19
N ASP A 48 -12.98 -23.41 10.22
CA ASP A 48 -14.03 -22.43 10.46
C ASP A 48 -13.99 -21.29 9.44
N CYS A 49 -12.78 -20.84 9.07
CA CYS A 49 -12.58 -19.91 7.95
C CYS A 49 -13.18 -20.46 6.65
N GLN A 50 -12.85 -21.71 6.30
CA GLN A 50 -13.34 -22.34 5.08
C GLN A 50 -14.87 -22.50 5.09
N LYS A 51 -15.46 -22.97 6.20
CA LYS A 51 -16.92 -23.13 6.32
C LYS A 51 -17.65 -21.81 6.13
N GLU A 52 -17.18 -20.73 6.74
CA GLU A 52 -17.81 -19.41 6.61
C GLU A 52 -17.62 -18.83 5.20
N ALA A 53 -16.43 -18.94 4.62
CA ALA A 53 -16.16 -18.53 3.24
C ALA A 53 -17.10 -19.24 2.24
N GLU A 54 -17.25 -20.56 2.34
CA GLU A 54 -18.16 -21.34 1.48
C GLU A 54 -19.63 -20.97 1.71
N LYS A 55 -20.02 -20.70 2.95
CA LYS A 55 -21.37 -20.21 3.28
C LYS A 55 -21.66 -18.87 2.62
N LEU A 56 -20.71 -17.94 2.64
CA LEU A 56 -20.82 -16.65 1.94
C LEU A 56 -20.94 -16.83 0.43
N ILE A 57 -20.12 -17.69 -0.18
CA ILE A 57 -20.18 -18.02 -1.61
C ILE A 57 -21.57 -18.57 -1.98
N ARG A 58 -22.05 -19.59 -1.25
CA ARG A 58 -23.40 -20.17 -1.49
C ARG A 58 -24.50 -19.11 -1.36
N SER A 59 -24.38 -18.20 -0.40
CA SER A 59 -25.32 -17.10 -0.20
C SER A 59 -25.31 -16.12 -1.38
N LYS A 60 -24.14 -15.76 -1.91
CA LYS A 60 -24.00 -14.88 -3.08
C LYS A 60 -24.57 -15.53 -4.34
N MET A 61 -24.28 -16.81 -4.59
CA MET A 61 -24.83 -17.55 -5.72
C MET A 61 -26.36 -17.63 -5.69
N LYS A 62 -26.96 -17.88 -4.51
CA LYS A 62 -28.42 -17.84 -4.32
C LYS A 62 -29.03 -16.47 -4.62
N LYS A 63 -28.27 -15.39 -4.44
CA LYS A 63 -28.67 -14.01 -4.78
C LYS A 63 -28.45 -13.67 -6.26
N GLY A 64 -28.07 -14.64 -7.10
CA GLY A 64 -27.87 -14.47 -8.54
C GLY A 64 -26.48 -13.98 -8.95
N TYR A 65 -25.50 -13.96 -8.04
CA TYR A 65 -24.11 -13.74 -8.42
C TYR A 65 -23.58 -14.96 -9.17
N ILE A 66 -22.94 -14.75 -10.31
CA ILE A 66 -22.35 -15.79 -11.15
C ILE A 66 -20.84 -15.69 -11.01
N GLU A 67 -20.17 -16.84 -10.85
CA GLU A 67 -18.71 -16.89 -10.78
C GLU A 67 -18.08 -16.41 -12.08
N ASP A 68 -17.08 -15.54 -11.96
CA ASP A 68 -16.31 -15.01 -13.07
C ASP A 68 -14.88 -15.55 -12.99
N GLY A 69 -14.65 -16.66 -13.69
CA GLY A 69 -13.34 -17.30 -13.77
C GLY A 69 -12.28 -16.49 -14.53
N ASN A 70 -12.68 -15.42 -15.24
CA ASN A 70 -11.78 -14.55 -15.99
C ASN A 70 -11.52 -13.22 -15.26
N PHE A 71 -11.94 -13.09 -14.00
CA PHE A 71 -11.74 -11.88 -13.23
C PHE A 71 -10.25 -11.62 -13.00
N ASP A 72 -9.77 -10.50 -13.53
CA ASP A 72 -8.37 -10.12 -13.46
C ASP A 72 -8.06 -9.40 -12.14
N PHE A 73 -7.63 -10.17 -11.14
CA PHE A 73 -7.24 -9.65 -9.82
C PHE A 73 -6.04 -8.71 -9.85
N MET A 74 -5.22 -8.75 -10.90
CA MET A 74 -4.00 -7.96 -11.06
C MET A 74 -4.27 -6.55 -11.60
N LYS A 75 -5.48 -6.30 -12.12
CA LYS A 75 -5.93 -4.97 -12.57
C LYS A 75 -6.78 -4.25 -11.54
N ARG A 76 -6.89 -4.80 -10.33
CA ARG A 76 -7.68 -4.23 -9.24
C ARG A 76 -6.80 -3.33 -8.39
N LEU A 77 -7.40 -2.26 -7.90
CA LEU A 77 -6.81 -1.44 -6.86
C LEU A 77 -7.14 -2.06 -5.51
N TYR A 78 -6.15 -2.11 -4.63
CA TYR A 78 -6.25 -2.68 -3.29
C TYR A 78 -6.13 -1.58 -2.25
N ILE A 79 -7.07 -1.55 -1.32
CA ILE A 79 -7.12 -0.59 -0.21
C ILE A 79 -7.49 -1.39 1.03
N ASP A 80 -6.86 -1.07 2.17
CA ASP A 80 -7.09 -1.76 3.41
C ASP A 80 -8.51 -1.58 3.96
N SER A 81 -8.87 -2.48 4.86
CA SER A 81 -10.12 -2.41 5.61
C SER A 81 -9.97 -1.39 6.73
N ASP A 82 -10.88 -0.42 6.82
CA ASP A 82 -10.88 0.60 7.89
C ASP A 82 -10.89 -0.03 9.31
N GLU A 83 -11.35 -1.28 9.44
CA GLU A 83 -11.41 -2.01 10.73
C GLU A 83 -10.15 -2.81 11.05
N PHE A 84 -9.40 -3.28 10.04
CA PHE A 84 -8.32 -4.25 10.23
C PHE A 84 -6.92 -3.67 9.94
N GLY A 85 -6.85 -2.53 9.24
CA GLY A 85 -5.57 -1.93 8.88
C GLY A 85 -4.80 -2.75 7.84
N LEU A 86 -3.47 -2.64 7.87
CA LEU A 86 -2.56 -3.30 6.92
C LEU A 86 -2.76 -4.83 6.92
N ASN A 87 -3.03 -5.40 5.74
CA ASN A 87 -3.15 -6.87 5.60
C ASN A 87 -2.68 -7.38 4.23
N PRO A 88 -2.02 -8.56 4.15
CA PRO A 88 -1.63 -9.15 2.87
C PRO A 88 -2.80 -9.42 1.91
N LYS A 89 -3.99 -9.75 2.44
CA LYS A 89 -5.20 -10.06 1.64
C LYS A 89 -5.91 -8.81 1.13
N THR A 90 -5.60 -7.64 1.67
CA THR A 90 -6.04 -6.32 1.19
C THR A 90 -4.91 -5.56 0.49
N SER A 91 -3.84 -6.25 0.13
CA SER A 91 -2.72 -5.73 -0.66
C SER A 91 -2.72 -6.36 -2.05
N HIS A 92 -2.17 -5.65 -3.03
CA HIS A 92 -2.07 -6.16 -4.38
C HIS A 92 -1.24 -7.46 -4.41
N PRO A 93 -1.60 -8.51 -5.19
CA PRO A 93 -0.88 -9.79 -5.17
C PRO A 93 0.64 -9.68 -5.34
N ARG A 94 1.11 -8.82 -6.26
CA ARG A 94 2.56 -8.52 -6.42
C ARG A 94 3.21 -7.92 -5.19
N PHE A 95 2.48 -7.08 -4.45
CA PHE A 95 3.00 -6.53 -3.21
C PHE A 95 3.11 -7.65 -2.17
N SER A 96 2.03 -8.40 -1.94
CA SER A 96 2.00 -9.47 -0.94
C SER A 96 3.01 -10.60 -1.22
N GLU A 97 3.30 -10.86 -2.50
CA GLU A 97 4.31 -11.84 -2.91
C GLU A 97 5.75 -11.35 -2.71
N HIS A 98 6.02 -10.07 -3.01
CA HIS A 98 7.38 -9.51 -2.98
C HIS A 98 7.77 -8.94 -1.61
N PHE A 99 6.83 -8.28 -0.95
CA PHE A 99 6.96 -7.63 0.35
C PHE A 99 6.23 -8.49 1.40
N SER A 100 6.69 -9.74 1.55
CA SER A 100 6.03 -10.75 2.39
C SER A 100 6.45 -10.72 3.87
N ASP A 101 7.46 -9.94 4.20
CA ASP A 101 7.95 -9.79 5.57
C ASP A 101 6.96 -8.99 6.44
N GLU A 102 6.91 -9.28 7.73
CA GLU A 102 5.98 -8.66 8.67
C GLU A 102 6.21 -7.15 8.82
N ILE A 103 7.42 -6.65 8.55
CA ILE A 103 7.72 -5.20 8.61
C ILE A 103 6.80 -4.37 7.69
N TYR A 104 6.30 -4.96 6.59
CA TYR A 104 5.43 -4.24 5.64
C TYR A 104 3.97 -4.13 6.09
N TYR A 105 3.64 -4.78 7.20
CA TYR A 105 2.31 -4.78 7.80
C TYR A 105 2.34 -4.31 9.27
N SER A 106 3.45 -3.69 9.69
CA SER A 106 3.55 -3.05 11.01
C SER A 106 2.97 -1.64 10.97
N GLU A 107 2.00 -1.36 11.84
CA GLU A 107 1.36 -0.04 11.97
C GLU A 107 1.94 0.81 13.11
N GLY A 108 2.97 0.34 13.81
CA GLY A 108 3.52 1.06 14.97
C GLY A 108 5.03 0.96 15.15
N ASP A 109 5.73 0.39 14.17
CA ASP A 109 7.19 0.43 14.11
C ASP A 109 7.59 1.61 13.21
N GLU A 110 8.08 2.68 13.82
CA GLU A 110 8.38 3.97 13.15
C GLU A 110 9.36 3.82 11.98
N GLU A 111 10.19 2.77 11.97
CA GLU A 111 11.18 2.52 10.92
C GLU A 111 10.59 1.84 9.67
N THR A 112 9.35 1.35 9.75
CA THR A 112 8.66 0.66 8.66
C THR A 112 7.93 1.63 7.73
N PRO A 113 7.55 1.21 6.50
CA PRO A 113 6.99 2.13 5.51
C PRO A 113 5.75 2.91 5.94
N PHE A 114 4.94 2.33 6.84
CA PHE A 114 3.65 2.87 7.27
C PHE A 114 3.47 2.90 8.79
N GLY A 115 4.50 2.60 9.57
CA GLY A 115 4.40 2.52 11.03
C GLY A 115 4.66 3.83 11.76
N SER A 116 5.26 4.83 11.09
CA SER A 116 5.32 6.22 11.56
C SER A 116 4.05 6.99 11.21
N ASP A 117 3.80 8.09 11.92
CA ASP A 117 2.67 8.99 11.66
C ASP A 117 2.69 9.51 10.21
N GLU A 118 3.84 10.00 9.71
CA GLU A 118 3.96 10.48 8.33
C GLU A 118 3.71 9.37 7.30
N GLY A 119 4.20 8.15 7.57
CA GLY A 119 4.00 6.99 6.70
C GLY A 119 2.54 6.56 6.65
N HIS A 120 1.89 6.47 7.82
CA HIS A 120 0.49 6.12 7.96
C HIS A 120 -0.42 7.16 7.29
N ASP A 121 -0.22 8.44 7.61
CA ASP A 121 -1.02 9.54 7.05
C ASP A 121 -0.87 9.62 5.54
N THR A 122 0.33 9.41 5.02
CA THR A 122 0.58 9.31 3.57
C THR A 122 -0.29 8.21 2.94
N LEU A 123 -0.32 7.02 3.52
CA LEU A 123 -1.11 5.90 3.00
C LEU A 123 -2.62 6.21 3.02
N ILE A 124 -3.13 6.75 4.13
CA ILE A 124 -4.53 7.13 4.27
C ILE A 124 -4.91 8.22 3.26
N CYS A 125 -4.10 9.27 3.12
CA CYS A 125 -4.32 10.34 2.15
C CYS A 125 -4.34 9.81 0.71
N ILE A 126 -3.46 8.85 0.37
CA ILE A 126 -3.47 8.17 -0.93
C ILE A 126 -4.77 7.37 -1.13
N PHE A 127 -5.24 6.63 -0.12
CA PHE A 127 -6.50 5.88 -0.21
C PHE A 127 -7.69 6.80 -0.47
N GLU A 128 -7.73 7.97 0.14
CA GLU A 128 -8.76 8.97 -0.15
C GLU A 128 -8.62 9.57 -1.54
N ALA A 129 -7.40 9.94 -1.93
CA ALA A 129 -7.11 10.57 -3.21
C ALA A 129 -7.44 9.63 -4.38
N ILE A 130 -7.07 8.35 -4.30
CA ILE A 130 -7.31 7.39 -5.39
C ILE A 130 -8.78 7.01 -5.54
N ARG A 131 -9.57 7.06 -4.44
CA ARG A 131 -11.03 6.90 -4.51
C ARG A 131 -11.70 8.04 -5.28
N LYS A 132 -11.12 9.25 -5.23
CA LYS A 132 -11.59 10.43 -5.97
C LYS A 132 -11.05 10.46 -7.41
N ASN A 133 -9.79 10.05 -7.61
CA ASN A 133 -9.13 9.98 -8.91
C ASN A 133 -8.35 8.65 -9.05
N PRO A 134 -8.90 7.64 -9.75
CA PRO A 134 -8.21 6.36 -9.95
C PRO A 134 -6.87 6.46 -10.71
N ASN A 135 -6.63 7.56 -11.44
CA ASN A 135 -5.39 7.83 -12.15
C ASN A 135 -4.52 8.80 -11.33
N LEU A 136 -4.35 8.52 -10.04
CA LEU A 136 -3.55 9.34 -9.14
C LEU A 136 -2.10 9.44 -9.63
N ASP A 137 -1.56 10.65 -9.65
CA ASP A 137 -0.14 10.87 -9.93
C ASP A 137 0.67 10.66 -8.64
N PHE A 138 1.08 9.42 -8.42
CA PHE A 138 1.92 9.05 -7.28
C PHE A 138 3.30 9.73 -7.31
N SER A 139 3.79 10.14 -8.49
CA SER A 139 5.11 10.75 -8.57
C SER A 139 5.11 12.18 -8.03
N ASN A 140 4.05 12.94 -8.30
CA ASN A 140 3.91 14.29 -7.76
C ASN A 140 3.19 14.36 -6.40
N PHE A 141 2.64 13.23 -5.93
CA PHE A 141 1.91 13.16 -4.68
C PHE A 141 2.71 13.63 -3.44
N PRO A 142 4.00 13.25 -3.23
CA PRO A 142 4.74 13.66 -2.04
C PRO A 142 4.83 15.18 -1.88
N GLN A 143 5.23 15.87 -2.95
CA GLN A 143 5.31 17.32 -2.98
C GLN A 143 3.94 17.94 -2.72
N LYS A 144 2.90 17.41 -3.38
CA LYS A 144 1.55 17.93 -3.23
C LYS A 144 1.05 17.82 -1.79
N LEU A 145 1.22 16.65 -1.16
CA LEU A 145 0.78 16.41 0.22
C LEU A 145 1.47 17.40 1.16
N ILE A 146 2.80 17.50 1.08
CA ILE A 146 3.59 18.35 1.97
C ILE A 146 3.27 19.83 1.79
N GLU A 147 3.27 20.32 0.55
CA GLU A 147 3.09 21.76 0.29
C GLU A 147 1.64 22.22 0.40
N GLN A 148 0.66 21.38 0.02
CA GLN A 148 -0.74 21.82 -0.07
C GLN A 148 -1.58 21.41 1.14
N ASP A 149 -1.35 20.22 1.68
CA ASP A 149 -2.17 19.68 2.75
C ASP A 149 -1.51 19.91 4.11
N TRP A 150 -0.17 19.88 4.19
CA TRP A 150 0.58 20.07 5.45
C TRP A 150 1.16 21.47 5.63
N ASP A 151 1.13 22.33 4.61
CA ASP A 151 1.67 23.70 4.63
C ASP A 151 3.17 23.75 5.02
N MET A 152 3.94 22.78 4.50
CA MET A 152 5.37 22.61 4.78
C MET A 152 6.23 22.68 3.51
N GLU A 153 7.56 22.77 3.67
CA GLU A 153 8.46 22.81 2.52
C GLU A 153 8.81 21.39 2.05
N TYR A 154 8.46 21.04 0.81
CA TYR A 154 8.98 19.81 0.21
C TYR A 154 10.44 19.99 -0.20
N VAL A 155 11.34 19.23 0.43
CA VAL A 155 12.78 19.27 0.15
C VAL A 155 13.17 18.10 -0.76
N PRO A 156 13.32 18.29 -2.08
CA PRO A 156 13.65 17.19 -3.00
C PRO A 156 15.03 16.59 -2.72
N ILE A 157 15.20 15.30 -3.02
CA ILE A 157 16.50 14.62 -2.88
C ILE A 157 17.43 15.01 -4.04
N THR A 158 18.31 16.00 -3.79
CA THR A 158 19.31 16.46 -4.75
C THR A 158 20.71 15.87 -4.53
N THR A 159 20.98 15.36 -3.33
CA THR A 159 22.29 14.84 -2.92
C THR A 159 22.13 13.70 -1.90
N LEU A 160 23.15 12.84 -1.84
CA LEU A 160 23.35 11.82 -0.80
C LEU A 160 24.76 11.93 -0.20
N ASP A 161 25.45 13.06 -0.43
CA ASP A 161 26.70 13.34 0.25
C ASP A 161 26.41 13.71 1.72
N ALA A 162 27.10 13.06 2.65
CA ALA A 162 26.82 13.18 4.08
C ALA A 162 27.06 14.60 4.61
N ASP A 163 28.11 15.29 4.14
CA ASP A 163 28.44 16.64 4.59
C ASP A 163 27.43 17.66 4.05
N GLU A 164 27.00 17.50 2.79
CA GLU A 164 25.95 18.32 2.20
C GLU A 164 24.59 18.11 2.89
N VAL A 165 24.19 16.85 3.11
CA VAL A 165 22.94 16.52 3.82
C VAL A 165 22.95 17.11 5.23
N LYS A 166 24.04 16.95 5.98
CA LYS A 166 24.18 17.52 7.33
C LYS A 166 24.09 19.04 7.33
N LYS A 167 24.67 19.70 6.32
CA LYS A 167 24.58 21.15 6.16
C LYS A 167 23.14 21.60 5.85
N MET A 168 22.41 20.86 5.02
CA MET A 168 21.01 21.16 4.72
C MET A 168 20.12 20.94 5.95
N ALA A 169 20.33 19.84 6.68
CA ALA A 169 19.57 19.49 7.88
C ALA A 169 19.71 20.54 8.98
N ALA A 170 20.85 21.24 9.08
CA ALA A 170 21.06 22.29 10.09
C ALA A 170 19.94 23.36 10.14
N ASP A 171 19.31 23.64 8.99
CA ASP A 171 18.19 24.60 8.90
C ASP A 171 16.85 23.94 8.52
N LYS A 172 16.87 22.72 7.96
CA LYS A 172 15.70 22.06 7.34
C LYS A 172 15.46 20.62 7.79
N GLU A 173 15.98 20.23 8.94
CA GLU A 173 15.91 18.84 9.44
C GLU A 173 14.49 18.26 9.36
N MET A 174 13.50 18.94 9.94
CA MET A 174 12.11 18.49 9.97
C MET A 174 11.50 18.38 8.57
N ASP A 175 11.65 19.42 7.73
CA ASP A 175 11.15 19.43 6.36
C ASP A 175 11.77 18.30 5.52
N MET A 176 13.05 18.00 5.73
CA MET A 176 13.76 16.91 5.05
C MET A 176 13.28 15.53 5.50
N ILE A 177 13.15 15.31 6.81
CA ILE A 177 12.66 14.06 7.39
C ILE A 177 11.27 13.75 6.82
N GLN A 178 10.34 14.69 6.91
CA GLN A 178 8.99 14.49 6.40
C GLN A 178 8.95 14.30 4.89
N SER A 179 9.74 15.06 4.14
CA SER A 179 9.89 14.88 2.69
C SER A 179 10.35 13.48 2.33
N ASP A 180 11.30 12.92 3.07
CA ASP A 180 11.80 11.56 2.85
C ASP A 180 10.76 10.50 3.23
N MET A 181 10.14 10.64 4.40
CA MET A 181 9.12 9.71 4.90
C MET A 181 7.92 9.62 3.96
N VAL A 182 7.35 10.76 3.59
CA VAL A 182 6.26 10.81 2.62
C VAL A 182 6.69 10.22 1.26
N THR A 183 7.92 10.47 0.82
CA THR A 183 8.41 9.98 -0.47
C THR A 183 8.55 8.47 -0.49
N TYR A 184 9.18 7.84 0.51
CA TYR A 184 9.29 6.37 0.52
C TYR A 184 7.93 5.72 0.80
N ALA A 185 7.09 6.29 1.68
CA ALA A 185 5.76 5.75 1.97
C ALA A 185 4.89 5.77 0.72
N THR A 186 4.96 6.83 -0.09
CA THR A 186 4.27 6.92 -1.38
C THR A 186 4.73 5.84 -2.36
N ALA A 187 6.05 5.53 -2.41
CA ALA A 187 6.59 4.46 -3.25
C ALA A 187 6.00 3.09 -2.87
N PHE A 188 6.04 2.74 -1.58
CA PHE A 188 5.45 1.49 -1.10
C PHE A 188 3.93 1.46 -1.29
N ALA A 189 3.22 2.55 -1.01
CA ALA A 189 1.78 2.65 -1.18
C ALA A 189 1.36 2.41 -2.63
N GLN A 190 2.10 2.97 -3.60
CA GLN A 190 1.80 2.73 -5.00
C GLN A 190 1.88 1.24 -5.35
N ILE A 191 2.92 0.54 -4.91
CA ILE A 191 3.07 -0.89 -5.18
C ILE A 191 1.98 -1.68 -4.44
N LYS A 192 1.71 -1.35 -3.18
CA LYS A 192 0.68 -1.99 -2.36
C LYS A 192 -0.69 -1.92 -3.01
N ILE A 193 -1.03 -0.77 -3.61
CA ILE A 193 -2.35 -0.52 -4.19
C ILE A 193 -2.46 -1.07 -5.61
N THR A 194 -1.42 -0.90 -6.43
CA THR A 194 -1.48 -1.10 -7.89
C THR A 194 -0.67 -2.29 -8.39
N GLY A 195 0.24 -2.81 -7.57
CA GLY A 195 1.20 -3.84 -7.98
C GLY A 195 2.28 -3.36 -8.94
N SER A 196 2.55 -2.06 -8.96
CA SER A 196 3.52 -1.46 -9.88
C SER A 196 4.02 -0.11 -9.34
N ILE A 197 5.14 0.38 -9.87
CA ILE A 197 5.74 1.66 -9.48
C ILE A 197 6.42 2.33 -10.68
N SER A 198 6.48 3.66 -10.74
CA SER A 198 7.26 4.35 -11.77
C SER A 198 8.75 4.22 -11.45
N PHE A 199 9.59 4.26 -12.48
CA PHE A 199 11.03 4.26 -12.28
C PHE A 199 11.47 5.45 -11.41
N GLU A 200 10.93 6.63 -11.67
CA GLU A 200 11.27 7.87 -10.97
C GLU A 200 10.85 7.84 -9.49
N LEU A 201 9.67 7.30 -9.17
CA LEU A 201 9.24 7.20 -7.77
C LEU A 201 10.01 6.10 -7.03
N LYS A 202 10.30 4.97 -7.68
CA LYS A 202 11.13 3.92 -7.09
C LYS A 202 12.51 4.45 -6.72
N GLU A 203 13.18 5.13 -7.64
CA GLU A 203 14.49 5.72 -7.41
C GLU A 203 14.45 6.77 -6.29
N ARG A 204 13.41 7.63 -6.26
CA ARG A 204 13.25 8.61 -5.19
C ARG A 204 12.96 7.97 -3.83
N GLY A 205 12.11 6.95 -3.77
CA GLY A 205 11.84 6.21 -2.52
C GLY A 205 13.10 5.58 -1.94
N ILE A 206 13.91 4.93 -2.78
CA ILE A 206 15.21 4.38 -2.35
C ILE A 206 16.13 5.48 -1.83
N LYS A 207 16.24 6.62 -2.54
CA LYS A 207 17.11 7.73 -2.13
C LYS A 207 16.61 8.42 -0.86
N ALA A 208 15.30 8.50 -0.66
CA ALA A 208 14.68 9.06 0.54
C ALA A 208 15.09 8.26 1.79
N ILE A 209 14.98 6.93 1.76
CA ILE A 209 15.42 6.07 2.87
C ILE A 209 16.92 6.28 3.17
N LYS A 210 17.75 6.36 2.12
CA LYS A 210 19.19 6.62 2.28
C LYS A 210 19.50 7.98 2.88
N ARG A 211 18.76 9.02 2.48
CA ARG A 211 18.96 10.38 2.97
C ARG A 211 18.50 10.51 4.42
N LEU A 212 17.38 9.89 4.78
CA LEU A 212 16.85 9.91 6.15
C LEU A 212 17.88 9.42 7.17
N ALA A 213 18.53 8.28 6.90
CA ALA A 213 19.58 7.75 7.77
C ALA A 213 20.74 8.77 7.99
N LEU A 214 21.14 9.48 6.92
CA LEU A 214 22.19 10.50 7.01
C LEU A 214 21.79 11.70 7.87
N ILE A 215 20.49 12.05 7.93
CA ILE A 215 19.96 13.13 8.77
C ILE A 215 20.01 12.72 10.25
N GLU A 216 19.60 11.49 10.56
CA GLU A 216 19.58 10.93 11.92
C GLU A 216 20.98 10.66 12.48
N GLY A 217 22.02 10.80 11.65
CA GLY A 217 23.42 10.56 12.03
C GLY A 217 23.76 9.07 12.13
N MET A 218 22.92 8.20 11.56
CA MET A 218 23.15 6.75 11.50
C MET A 218 23.53 6.33 10.07
N PRO A 219 24.60 5.55 9.86
CA PRO A 219 24.85 4.96 8.55
C PRO A 219 23.67 4.04 8.15
N TRP A 220 23.07 4.28 6.98
CA TRP A 220 21.93 3.48 6.46
C TRP A 220 22.16 1.96 6.44
N ASN A 221 23.42 1.51 6.35
CA ASN A 221 23.81 0.10 6.38
C ASN A 221 23.85 -0.51 7.79
N GLU A 222 23.49 0.26 8.83
CA GLU A 222 23.40 -0.19 10.22
C GLU A 222 21.94 -0.39 10.67
N ASN A 223 20.96 0.12 9.92
CA ASN A 223 19.53 -0.15 10.16
C ASN A 223 19.07 -1.33 9.26
N GLU A 224 18.70 -2.45 9.89
CA GLU A 224 18.28 -3.67 9.21
C GLU A 224 16.97 -3.50 8.43
N ILE A 225 15.99 -2.76 8.98
CA ILE A 225 14.67 -2.52 8.37
C ILE A 225 14.83 -1.65 7.12
N GLN A 226 15.53 -0.52 7.23
CA GLN A 226 15.77 0.39 6.11
C GLN A 226 16.61 -0.26 5.00
N SER A 227 17.63 -1.05 5.38
CA SER A 227 18.42 -1.84 4.42
C SER A 227 17.53 -2.82 3.65
N LYS A 228 16.67 -3.54 4.36
CA LYS A 228 15.69 -4.45 3.76
C LYS A 228 14.70 -3.76 2.84
N MET A 229 14.14 -2.62 3.28
CA MET A 229 13.24 -1.80 2.45
C MET A 229 13.90 -1.39 1.13
N ILE A 230 15.18 -1.02 1.15
CA ILE A 230 15.92 -0.64 -0.05
C ILE A 230 16.15 -1.85 -0.96
N GLU A 231 16.61 -2.99 -0.42
CA GLU A 231 16.84 -4.22 -1.19
C GLU A 231 15.56 -4.74 -1.85
N ASP A 232 14.45 -4.73 -1.11
CA ASP A 232 13.15 -5.17 -1.59
C ASP A 232 12.61 -4.19 -2.66
N LEU A 233 12.71 -2.88 -2.46
CA LEU A 233 12.36 -1.90 -3.51
C LEU A 233 13.23 -2.08 -4.76
N GLN A 234 14.54 -2.25 -4.61
CA GLN A 234 15.48 -2.43 -5.72
C GLN A 234 15.15 -3.68 -6.54
N SER A 235 14.84 -4.79 -5.87
CA SER A 235 14.51 -6.07 -6.53
C SER A 235 13.10 -6.12 -7.13
N PHE A 236 12.19 -5.21 -6.76
CA PHE A 236 10.84 -5.16 -7.33
C PHE A 236 10.87 -4.77 -8.82
N SER A 237 10.38 -5.66 -9.69
CA SER A 237 10.62 -5.58 -11.14
C SER A 237 9.46 -5.00 -11.97
N PHE A 238 8.28 -4.78 -11.38
CA PHE A 238 7.09 -4.35 -12.12
C PHE A 238 7.00 -2.83 -12.20
N ILE A 239 7.66 -2.29 -13.22
CA ILE A 239 7.64 -0.86 -13.57
C ILE A 239 6.62 -0.63 -14.69
N PHE A 240 5.90 0.49 -14.66
CA PHE A 240 5.00 0.92 -15.75
C PHE A 240 5.60 2.04 -16.60
#